data_AF-U3TUU7-F1
#
_entry.id   AF-U3TUU7-F1
#
_cell.length_a   1.000
_cell.length_b   1.000
_cell.length_c   1.000
_cell.angle_alpha   90.00
_cell.angle_beta   90.00
_cell.angle_gamma   90.00
#
_symmetry.space_group_name_H-M   'P 1'
#
loop_
_entity.id
_entity.type
_entity.pdbx_description
1 polymer ?
#
loop_
_entity_poly.entity_id
_entity_poly.type
_entity_poly.pdbx_seq_one_letter_code
_entity_poly.pdbx_strand_id
1 'polypeptide(L)' 'MKNWKTSAEQILTTGPVVPVIVVNKLEHAVPMAKALVAGGVRVLEVTLRTPVAMDALRAMIKEVPDAIVGAGTVINT' A
#
# COMPACT_ATOMS: atom_id res chain seq x y z
N MET A 1 13.14 -17.47 -6.32
CA MET A 1 12.97 -16.17 -7.02
C MET A 1 14.23 -15.34 -6.81
N LYS A 2 15.10 -15.20 -7.82
CA LYS A 2 16.39 -14.47 -7.68
C LYS A 2 16.34 -13.01 -8.15
N ASN A 3 15.20 -12.57 -8.68
CA ASN A 3 15.07 -11.28 -9.35
C ASN A 3 14.55 -10.16 -8.44
N TRP A 4 14.17 -10.46 -7.20
CA TRP A 4 13.53 -9.51 -6.29
C TRP A 4 14.41 -9.24 -5.08
N LYS A 5 14.61 -7.95 -4.76
CA LYS A 5 15.32 -7.52 -3.54
C LYS A 5 14.49 -7.72 -2.27
N THR A 6 13.16 -7.69 -2.41
CA THR A 6 12.19 -7.93 -1.34
C THR A 6 11.44 -9.22 -1.66
N SER A 7 11.49 -10.20 -0.76
CA SER A 7 10.80 -11.47 -0.93
C SER A 7 9.31 -11.35 -0.60
N ALA A 8 8.47 -12.22 -1.19
CA ALA A 8 7.06 -12.29 -0.84
C ALA A 8 6.86 -12.68 0.64
N GLU A 9 7.70 -13.59 1.16
CA GLU A 9 7.70 -13.98 2.55
C GLU A 9 7.92 -12.78 3.49
N GLN A 10 8.87 -11.91 3.18
CA GLN A 10 9.12 -10.69 3.97
C GLN A 10 7.87 -9.79 4.06
N ILE A 11 7.13 -9.64 2.97
CA ILE A 11 5.88 -8.86 2.95
C ILE A 11 4.82 -9.54 3.82
N LEU A 12 4.56 -10.83 3.58
CA LEU A 12 3.47 -11.57 4.23
C LEU A 12 3.71 -11.82 5.73
N THR A 13 4.96 -11.82 6.16
CA THR A 13 5.35 -11.99 7.58
C THR A 13 5.54 -10.66 8.32
N THR A 14 5.39 -9.52 7.65
CA THR A 14 5.54 -8.20 8.31
C THR A 14 4.46 -7.94 9.37
N GLY A 15 3.27 -8.52 9.20
CA GLY A 15 2.17 -8.37 10.15
C GLY A 15 1.04 -9.35 9.84
N PRO A 16 0.09 -9.54 10.78
CA PRO A 16 -0.96 -10.55 10.65
C PRO A 16 -2.09 -10.15 9.68
N VAL A 17 -2.18 -8.88 9.31
CA VAL A 17 -3.28 -8.33 8.48
C VAL A 17 -2.70 -7.38 7.43
N VAL A 18 -3.20 -7.48 6.20
CA VAL A 18 -2.98 -6.53 5.11
C VAL A 18 -4.32 -5.88 4.74
N PRO A 19 -4.49 -4.55 4.90
CA PRO A 19 -5.70 -3.87 4.51
C PRO A 19 -5.80 -3.78 2.98
N VAL A 20 -6.94 -4.23 2.45
CA VAL A 20 -7.30 -4.05 1.03
C VAL A 20 -7.95 -2.68 0.88
N ILE A 21 -7.18 -1.71 0.39
CA ILE A 21 -7.55 -0.29 0.39
C ILE A 21 -8.25 0.08 -0.92
N VAL A 22 -9.44 0.66 -0.82
CA VAL A 22 -10.14 1.35 -1.90
C VAL A 22 -10.19 2.84 -1.56
N VAL A 23 -9.43 3.66 -2.29
CA VAL A 23 -9.30 5.10 -2.03
C VAL A 23 -10.05 5.91 -3.08
N ASN A 24 -11.15 6.55 -2.69
CA ASN A 24 -11.99 7.32 -3.63
C ASN A 24 -11.58 8.79 -3.76
N LYS A 25 -10.87 9.32 -2.76
CA LYS A 25 -10.44 10.72 -2.67
C LYS A 25 -8.95 10.78 -2.37
N LEU A 26 -8.19 11.50 -3.18
CA LEU A 26 -6.73 11.52 -3.09
C LEU A 26 -6.27 12.11 -1.75
N GLU A 27 -6.96 13.14 -1.25
CA GLU A 27 -6.66 13.81 0.01
C GLU A 27 -6.74 12.89 1.24
N HIS A 28 -7.42 11.75 1.13
CA HIS A 28 -7.49 10.77 2.22
C HIS A 28 -6.30 9.80 2.24
N ALA A 29 -5.52 9.70 1.16
CA ALA A 29 -4.49 8.68 0.99
C ALA A 29 -3.41 8.75 2.08
N VAL A 30 -2.73 9.89 2.19
CA VAL A 30 -1.63 10.06 3.15
C VAL A 30 -2.10 10.03 4.60
N PRO A 31 -3.19 10.73 5.01
CA PRO A 31 -3.70 10.64 6.38
C PRO A 31 -4.07 9.22 6.79
N MET A 32 -4.72 8.46 5.89
CA MET A 32 -5.08 7.06 6.14
C MET A 32 -3.85 6.17 6.31
N ALA A 33 -2.84 6.30 5.45
CA ALA A 33 -1.60 5.54 5.56
C ALA A 33 -0.86 5.84 6.89
N LYS A 34 -0.77 7.11 7.29
CA LYS A 34 -0.19 7.50 8.58
C LYS A 34 -0.96 6.89 9.77
N ALA A 35 -2.30 6.91 9.72
CA ALA A 35 -3.13 6.32 10.75
C ALA A 35 -2.94 4.79 10.86
N LEU A 36 -2.85 4.09 9.73
CA LEU A 36 -2.59 2.64 9.70
C LEU A 36 -1.22 2.31 10.30
N VAL A 37 -0.17 3.04 9.92
CA VAL A 37 1.18 2.87 10.48
C VAL A 37 1.19 3.15 11.99
N ALA A 38 0.53 4.22 12.45
CA ALA A 38 0.40 4.54 13.86
C ALA A 38 -0.34 3.43 14.65
N GLY A 39 -1.28 2.73 14.00
CA GLY A 39 -1.95 1.55 14.53
C GLY A 39 -1.15 0.24 14.41
N GLY A 40 0.09 0.28 13.93
CA GLY A 40 0.98 -0.89 13.77
C GLY A 40 0.82 -1.64 12.45
N VAL A 41 0.01 -1.17 11.51
CA VAL A 41 -0.21 -1.80 10.19
C VAL A 41 0.63 -1.10 9.14
N ARG A 42 1.70 -1.77 8.68
CA ARG A 42 2.68 -1.17 7.77
C ARG A 42 2.59 -1.61 6.31
N VAL A 43 2.10 -2.82 6.02
CA VAL A 43 1.93 -3.28 4.63
C VAL A 43 0.57 -2.79 4.14
N LEU A 44 0.55 -1.97 3.10
CA LEU A 44 -0.66 -1.32 2.59
C LEU A 44 -0.92 -1.74 1.14
N GLU A 45 -2.03 -2.42 0.87
CA GLU A 45 -2.43 -2.81 -0.50
C GLU A 45 -3.42 -1.78 -1.07
N VAL A 46 -2.97 -0.88 -1.93
CA VAL A 46 -3.86 0.06 -2.63
C VAL A 46 -4.40 -0.61 -3.89
N THR A 47 -5.69 -0.90 -3.91
CA THR A 47 -6.34 -1.53 -5.07
C THR A 47 -6.49 -0.55 -6.24
N LEU A 48 -6.18 -0.99 -7.46
CA LEU A 48 -6.39 -0.24 -8.69
C LEU A 48 -7.87 -0.24 -9.13
N ARG A 49 -8.77 0.10 -8.22
CA ARG A 49 -10.23 0.10 -8.41
C ARG A 49 -10.84 1.50 -8.45
N THR A 50 -10.01 2.54 -8.34
CA THR A 50 -10.45 3.94 -8.39
C THR A 50 -9.53 4.76 -9.29
N PRO A 51 -10.02 5.85 -9.91
CA PRO A 51 -9.20 6.70 -10.78
C PRO A 51 -7.97 7.30 -10.09
N VAL A 52 -8.04 7.52 -8.78
CA VAL A 52 -6.97 8.16 -8.00
C VAL A 52 -5.96 7.18 -7.40
N ALA A 53 -6.12 5.86 -7.61
CA ALA A 53 -5.30 4.84 -6.94
C ALA A 53 -3.80 4.98 -7.22
N MET A 54 -3.42 5.30 -8.45
CA MET A 54 -2.00 5.50 -8.82
C MET A 54 -1.38 6.74 -8.17
N ASP A 55 -2.14 7.81 -8.03
CA ASP A 55 -1.67 9.02 -7.36
C ASP A 55 -1.62 8.83 -5.84
N ALA A 56 -2.57 8.08 -5.28
CA ALA A 56 -2.55 7.68 -3.88
C ALA A 56 -1.30 6.84 -3.56
N LEU A 57 -0.95 5.85 -4.40
CA LEU A 57 0.29 5.07 -4.28
C LEU A 57 1.51 5.99 -4.22
N ARG A 58 1.66 6.91 -5.19
CA ARG A 58 2.80 7.84 -5.25
C ARG A 58 2.88 8.74 -4.02
N ALA A 59 1.74 9.30 -3.58
CA ALA A 59 1.68 10.16 -2.42
C ALA A 59 2.05 9.42 -1.13
N MET A 60 1.48 8.22 -0.92
CA MET A 60 1.79 7.40 0.25
C MET A 60 3.26 6.98 0.29
N ILE A 61 3.84 6.52 -0.84
CA ILE A 61 5.27 6.15 -0.93
C ILE A 61 6.17 7.34 -0.57
N LYS A 62 5.83 8.54 -1.05
CA LYS A 62 6.63 9.74 -0.82
C LYS A 62 6.52 10.25 0.61
N GLU A 63 5.32 10.24 1.18
CA GLU A 63 5.02 10.97 2.42
C GLU A 63 4.94 10.07 3.66
N VAL A 64 4.95 8.75 3.50
CA VAL A 64 4.86 7.78 4.61
C VAL A 64 5.93 6.69 4.44
N PRO A 65 7.23 7.03 4.64
CA PRO A 65 8.34 6.10 4.40
C PRO A 65 8.33 4.86 5.30
N ASP A 66 7.61 4.90 6.42
CA ASP A 66 7.44 3.76 7.33
C ASP A 66 6.43 2.72 6.82
N ALA A 67 5.64 3.06 5.80
CA ALA A 67 4.70 2.14 5.15
C ALA A 67 5.38 1.38 4.01
N ILE A 68 5.11 0.08 3.93
CA ILE A 68 5.39 -0.74 2.76
C ILE A 68 4.16 -0.71 1.86
N VAL A 69 4.16 0.22 0.92
CA VAL A 69 3.03 0.45 0.01
C VAL A 69 3.14 -0.45 -1.22
N GLY A 70 2.09 -1.22 -1.51
CA GLY A 70 1.97 -2.09 -2.67
C GLY A 70 0.67 -1.85 -3.44
N ALA A 71 0.62 -2.34 -4.68
CA ALA A 71 -0.56 -2.25 -5.54
C ALA A 71 -1.35 -3.56 -5.52
N GLY A 72 -2.66 -3.46 -5.33
CA GLY A 72 -3.63 -4.54 -5.45
C GLY A 72 -4.46 -4.42 -6.72
N THR A 73 -5.15 -5.48 -7.12
CA THR A 73 -5.93 -5.49 -8.39
C THR A 73 -5.06 -5.14 -9.61
N VAL A 74 -3.82 -5.65 -9.64
CA VAL A 74 -2.97 -5.59 -10.83
C VAL A 74 -3.41 -6.70 -11.77
N ILE A 75 -4.08 -6.32 -12.86
CA ILE A 75 -4.56 -7.22 -13.91
C ILE A 75 -3.84 -6.92 -15.22
N ASN A 76 -4.01 -7.80 -16.21
CA ASN A 76 -3.57 -7.55 -17.57
C ASN A 76 -4.42 -6.48 -18.26
N THR A 77 -3.84 -5.89 -19.29
CA THR A 77 -4.57 -5.16 -20.33
C THR A 77 -5.22 -6.11 -21.32
#